data_AF-A0A1T4RU87-F1
#
_entry.id   AF-A0A1T4RU87-F1
#
_cell.length_a   1.000
_cell.length_b   1.000
_cell.length_c   1.000
_cell.angle_alpha   90.00
_cell.angle_beta   90.00
_cell.angle_gamma   90.00
#
_symmetry.space_group_name_H-M   'P 1'
#
loop_
_entity.id
_entity.type
_entity.pdbx_description
1 polymer ?
#
loop_
_entity_poly.entity_id
_entity_poly.type
_entity_poly.pdbx_seq_one_letter_code
_entity_poly.pdbx_strand_id
1 'polypeptide(L)'
;MTLALITLHRIVNYGSVLQTYATQRILETLGTKVKVIDYYDERMTMHGMLKRLKNKKKALQNPLLLLIAELIMFPSYVTRFRIFKKFLREQIHLTEKTYHSFEELQSHIPEADIYCTGSDQVWNSGWNEKIDKALFLEFVAKGKPCFAYAASFGKQKLDDWEIPETQNLLKKYLALSCRESAGVEILKNLGFESQHVLDPTLLLNGENWKKLASKKFENKKYVFVYNLNRKKKLMKPQNF
;
A
#
# COMPACT_ATOMS: atom_id res chain seq x y z
N MET A 1 -13.88 5.93 -19.67
CA MET A 1 -13.73 6.50 -18.32
C MET A 1 -12.31 6.30 -17.84
N THR A 2 -11.64 7.35 -17.39
CA THR A 2 -10.32 7.32 -16.73
C THR A 2 -10.49 7.27 -15.22
N LEU A 3 -9.65 6.49 -14.54
CA LEU A 3 -9.68 6.32 -13.10
C LEU A 3 -8.29 6.56 -12.52
N ALA A 4 -8.19 7.46 -11.55
CA ALA A 4 -6.96 7.68 -10.78
C ALA A 4 -7.01 6.89 -9.46
N LEU A 5 -6.14 5.89 -9.32
CA LEU A 5 -6.05 4.99 -8.18
C LEU A 5 -4.91 5.42 -7.25
N ILE A 6 -5.18 5.68 -5.98
CA ILE A 6 -4.14 5.86 -4.96
C ILE A 6 -4.14 4.68 -3.97
N THR A 7 -2.95 4.15 -3.68
CA THR A 7 -2.73 3.09 -2.69
C THR A 7 -1.23 3.05 -2.31
N LEU A 8 -0.86 2.15 -1.39
CA LEU A 8 0.49 1.95 -0.84
C LEU A 8 1.45 1.22 -1.81
N HIS A 9 1.42 1.57 -3.10
CA HIS A 9 2.18 0.93 -4.16
C HIS A 9 3.71 1.07 -4.03
N ARG A 10 4.20 2.11 -3.35
CA ARG A 10 5.64 2.32 -3.09
C ARG A 10 6.17 1.61 -1.86
N ILE A 11 5.30 0.95 -1.07
CA ILE A 11 5.76 0.11 0.03
C ILE A 11 6.51 -1.08 -0.56
N VAL A 12 7.73 -1.27 -0.05
CA VAL A 12 8.68 -2.26 -0.57
C VAL A 12 8.30 -3.68 -0.10
N ASN A 13 7.04 -4.09 -0.21
CA ASN A 13 6.47 -5.33 0.29
C ASN A 13 5.74 -6.06 -0.86
N TYR A 14 5.89 -7.38 -0.95
CA TYR A 14 5.21 -8.18 -1.97
C TYR A 14 3.69 -8.06 -1.89
N GLY A 15 3.11 -8.07 -0.69
CA GLY A 15 1.68 -7.88 -0.49
C GLY A 15 1.18 -6.57 -1.11
N SER A 16 1.81 -5.44 -0.78
CA SER A 16 1.39 -4.12 -1.27
C SER A 16 1.50 -3.98 -2.79
N VAL A 17 2.60 -4.42 -3.41
CA VAL A 17 2.73 -4.31 -4.88
C VAL A 17 1.82 -5.29 -5.64
N LEU A 18 1.60 -6.49 -5.11
CA LEU A 18 0.69 -7.47 -5.72
C LEU A 18 -0.78 -7.05 -5.52
N GLN A 19 -1.12 -6.45 -4.39
CA GLN A 19 -2.43 -5.84 -4.17
C GLN A 19 -2.65 -4.65 -5.10
N THR A 20 -1.65 -3.79 -5.31
CA THR A 20 -1.74 -2.69 -6.28
C THR A 20 -2.01 -3.23 -7.67
N TYR A 21 -1.24 -4.24 -8.10
CA TYR A 21 -1.43 -4.92 -9.38
C TYR A 21 -2.84 -5.50 -9.50
N ALA A 22 -3.31 -6.24 -8.50
CA ALA A 22 -4.63 -6.86 -8.52
C ALA A 22 -5.75 -5.82 -8.61
N THR A 23 -5.64 -4.74 -7.86
CA THR A 23 -6.62 -3.64 -7.88
C THR A 23 -6.69 -3.01 -9.26
N GLN A 24 -5.53 -2.68 -9.85
CA GLN A 24 -5.45 -2.13 -11.19
C GLN A 24 -6.10 -3.08 -12.21
N ARG A 25 -5.77 -4.38 -12.18
CA ARG A 25 -6.31 -5.37 -13.11
C ARG A 25 -7.82 -5.54 -12.98
N ILE A 26 -8.35 -5.64 -11.77
CA ILE A 26 -9.79 -5.77 -11.56
C ILE A 26 -10.52 -4.54 -12.09
N LEU A 27 -10.04 -3.33 -11.77
CA LEU A 27 -10.65 -2.10 -12.29
C LEU A 27 -10.55 -1.99 -13.82
N GLU A 28 -9.44 -2.43 -14.42
CA GLU A 28 -9.29 -2.50 -15.89
C GLU A 28 -10.30 -3.46 -16.52
N THR A 29 -10.64 -4.59 -15.88
CA THR A 29 -11.65 -5.54 -16.41
C THR A 29 -13.06 -4.94 -16.47
N LEU A 30 -13.32 -3.86 -15.73
CA LEU A 30 -14.57 -3.11 -15.77
C LEU A 30 -14.61 -2.07 -16.91
N GLY A 31 -13.62 -2.08 -17.82
CA GLY A 31 -13.56 -1.15 -18.96
C GLY A 31 -12.99 0.23 -18.61
N THR A 32 -12.34 0.37 -17.45
CA THR A 32 -11.74 1.64 -17.02
C THR A 32 -10.27 1.75 -17.42
N LYS A 33 -9.83 2.95 -17.80
CA LYS A 33 -8.40 3.25 -18.00
C LYS A 33 -7.80 3.69 -16.67
N VAL A 34 -7.15 2.76 -15.97
CA VAL A 34 -6.60 3.01 -14.64
C VAL A 34 -5.20 3.62 -14.73
N LYS A 35 -4.99 4.68 -13.95
CA LYS A 35 -3.67 5.25 -13.64
C LYS A 35 -3.44 5.23 -12.14
N VAL A 36 -2.35 4.64 -11.69
CA VAL A 36 -1.96 4.66 -10.28
C VAL A 36 -1.21 5.95 -10.00
N ILE A 37 -1.73 6.77 -9.08
CA ILE A 37 -1.09 8.00 -8.64
C ILE A 37 0.22 7.61 -7.96
N ASP A 38 1.34 8.06 -8.53
CA ASP A 38 2.69 7.76 -8.06
C ASP A 38 3.08 8.60 -6.84
N TYR A 39 2.30 8.48 -5.77
CA TYR A 39 2.55 9.09 -4.47
C TYR A 39 3.65 8.36 -3.70
N TYR A 40 4.75 9.06 -3.42
CA TYR A 40 5.99 8.52 -2.86
C TYR A 40 6.59 9.44 -1.78
N ASP A 41 5.89 9.53 -0.65
CA ASP A 41 6.30 10.21 0.59
C ASP A 41 7.65 9.70 1.15
N GLU A 42 8.40 10.58 1.84
CA GLU A 42 9.71 10.31 2.46
C GLU A 42 9.72 8.99 3.25
N ARG A 43 8.64 8.67 3.97
CA ARG A 43 8.53 7.47 4.83
C ARG A 43 8.70 6.15 4.07
N MET A 44 8.40 6.15 2.78
CA MET A 44 8.50 4.99 1.89
C MET A 44 9.86 4.92 1.18
N THR A 45 10.64 6.00 1.22
CA THR A 45 11.95 6.06 0.57
C THR A 45 12.99 5.23 1.30
N MET A 46 14.05 4.85 0.58
CA MET A 46 15.19 4.15 1.17
C MET A 46 15.81 4.97 2.30
N HIS A 47 15.98 6.28 2.07
CA HIS A 47 16.53 7.21 3.06
C HIS A 47 15.64 7.30 4.31
N GLY A 48 14.34 7.54 4.13
CA GLY A 48 13.39 7.62 5.25
C GLY A 48 13.35 6.33 6.07
N MET A 49 13.38 5.16 5.41
CA MET A 49 13.40 3.89 6.14
C MET A 49 14.73 3.59 6.84
N LEU A 50 15.87 4.06 6.33
CA LEU A 50 17.17 3.97 6.99
C LEU A 50 17.22 4.88 8.22
N LYS A 51 16.81 6.14 8.07
CA LYS A 51 16.70 7.12 9.17
C LYS A 51 15.78 6.64 10.31
N ARG A 52 14.74 5.87 9.99
CA ARG A 52 13.82 5.25 10.97
C ARG A 52 14.42 4.06 11.73
N LEU A 53 15.61 3.56 11.38
CA LEU A 53 16.31 2.54 12.17
C LEU A 53 16.57 3.03 13.60
N LYS A 54 16.77 4.33 13.79
CA LYS A 54 16.93 4.96 15.11
C LYS A 54 15.77 4.70 16.08
N ASN A 55 14.56 4.49 15.55
CA ASN A 55 13.36 4.23 16.34
C ASN A 55 13.23 2.76 16.77
N LYS A 56 14.03 1.84 16.20
CA LYS A 56 13.91 0.40 16.48
C LYS A 56 14.53 -0.02 17.81
N LYS A 57 15.59 0.67 18.25
CA LYS A 57 16.32 0.37 19.49
C LYS A 57 16.94 1.66 20.04
N LYS A 58 16.91 1.84 21.37
CA LYS A 58 17.54 3.00 22.04
C LYS A 58 19.01 3.21 21.62
N ALA A 59 19.78 2.12 21.46
CA ALA A 59 21.18 2.19 21.03
C ALA A 59 21.37 2.85 19.64
N LEU A 60 20.39 2.74 18.74
CA LEU A 60 20.44 3.33 17.40
C LEU A 60 20.08 4.84 17.40
N GLN A 61 19.83 5.43 18.57
CA GLN A 61 19.76 6.89 18.72
C GLN A 61 21.17 7.52 18.72
N ASN A 62 22.22 6.73 18.98
CA ASN A 62 23.61 7.18 18.83
C ASN A 62 23.97 7.31 17.34
N PRO A 63 24.45 8.48 16.86
CA PRO A 63 24.72 8.71 15.44
C PRO A 63 25.74 7.75 14.82
N LEU A 64 26.78 7.34 15.55
CA LEU A 64 27.80 6.42 15.06
C LEU A 64 27.23 5.00 14.90
N LEU A 65 26.46 4.53 15.88
CA LEU A 65 25.81 3.22 15.80
C LEU A 65 24.72 3.18 14.72
N LEU A 66 24.01 4.30 14.51
CA LEU A 66 23.06 4.44 13.42
C LEU A 66 23.77 4.35 12.07
N LEU A 67 24.85 5.11 11.85
CA LEU A 67 25.62 5.08 10.60
C LEU A 67 26.12 3.67 10.29
N ILE A 68 26.67 2.97 11.28
CA ILE A 68 27.11 1.57 11.12
C ILE A 68 25.93 0.67 10.70
N ALA A 69 24.78 0.80 11.37
CA ALA A 69 23.60 0.02 11.03
C ALA A 69 23.07 0.34 9.62
N GLU A 70 23.08 1.61 9.21
CA GLU A 70 22.69 2.03 7.87
C GLU A 70 23.60 1.42 6.81
N LEU A 71 24.92 1.48 6.99
CA LEU A 71 25.90 0.89 6.07
C LEU A 71 25.71 -0.63 5.92
N ILE A 72 25.47 -1.34 7.04
CA ILE A 72 25.21 -2.79 7.02
C ILE A 72 23.92 -3.12 6.26
N MET A 73 22.86 -2.31 6.45
CA MET A 73 21.54 -2.57 5.85
C MET A 73 21.43 -2.08 4.40
N PHE A 74 22.25 -1.12 4.00
CA PHE A 74 22.17 -0.44 2.70
C PHE A 74 22.16 -1.39 1.49
N PRO A 75 23.05 -2.39 1.36
CA PRO A 75 23.04 -3.29 0.19
C PRO A 75 21.75 -4.10 0.07
N SER A 76 21.20 -4.53 1.21
CA SER A 76 19.92 -5.26 1.28
C SER A 76 18.76 -4.36 0.82
N TYR A 77 18.75 -3.10 1.27
CA TYR A 77 17.76 -2.12 0.85
C TYR A 77 17.86 -1.82 -0.65
N VAL A 78 19.06 -1.55 -1.18
CA VAL A 78 19.27 -1.31 -2.62
C VAL A 78 18.72 -2.46 -3.46
N THR A 79 19.04 -3.70 -3.09
CA THR A 79 18.55 -4.90 -3.80
C THR A 79 17.03 -4.96 -3.76
N ARG A 80 16.43 -4.77 -2.58
CA ARG A 80 14.99 -4.79 -2.38
C ARG A 80 14.32 -3.72 -3.24
N PHE A 81 14.73 -2.45 -3.13
CA PHE A 81 14.19 -1.35 -3.94
C PHE A 81 14.32 -1.58 -5.43
N ARG A 82 15.44 -2.14 -5.91
CA ARG A 82 15.63 -2.46 -7.33
C ARG A 82 14.58 -3.45 -7.84
N ILE A 83 14.26 -4.49 -7.06
CA ILE A 83 13.25 -5.50 -7.41
C ILE A 83 11.87 -4.84 -7.53
N PHE A 84 11.45 -4.09 -6.50
CA PHE A 84 10.13 -3.48 -6.48
C PHE A 84 9.98 -2.35 -7.49
N LYS A 85 11.01 -1.51 -7.69
CA LYS A 85 11.02 -0.48 -8.74
C LYS A 85 10.89 -1.10 -10.14
N LYS A 86 11.57 -2.23 -10.38
CA LYS A 86 11.43 -2.99 -11.63
C LYS A 86 9.99 -3.46 -11.83
N PHE A 87 9.38 -4.07 -10.80
CA PHE A 87 8.00 -4.55 -10.85
C PHE A 87 7.01 -3.43 -11.14
N LEU A 88 7.08 -2.31 -10.40
CA LEU A 88 6.18 -1.17 -10.60
C LEU A 88 6.26 -0.63 -12.03
N ARG A 89 7.47 -0.46 -12.56
CA ARG A 89 7.67 0.02 -13.94
C ARG A 89 7.09 -0.91 -14.99
N GLU A 90 7.16 -2.23 -14.76
CA GLU A 90 6.77 -3.23 -15.76
C GLU A 90 5.28 -3.60 -15.68
N GLN A 91 4.66 -3.45 -14.52
CA GLN A 91 3.32 -4.01 -14.25
C GLN A 91 2.27 -2.98 -13.86
N ILE A 92 2.67 -1.78 -13.43
CA ILE A 92 1.76 -0.77 -12.90
C ILE A 92 1.74 0.46 -13.82
N HIS A 93 0.54 0.91 -14.18
CA HIS A 93 0.32 2.10 -14.99
C HIS A 93 0.41 3.36 -14.12
N LEU A 94 1.62 3.72 -13.71
CA LEU A 94 1.85 4.92 -12.91
C LEU A 94 1.49 6.21 -13.68
N THR A 95 1.17 7.27 -12.93
CA THR A 95 1.17 8.64 -13.44
C THR A 95 2.56 9.03 -13.93
N GLU A 96 2.63 9.97 -14.87
CA GLU A 96 3.92 10.43 -15.43
C GLU A 96 4.75 11.17 -14.38
N LYS A 97 4.07 11.91 -13.49
CA LYS A 97 4.67 12.59 -12.35
C LYS A 97 4.67 11.68 -11.11
N THR A 98 5.80 11.64 -10.42
CA THR A 98 5.93 11.13 -9.05
C THR A 98 5.70 12.29 -8.09
N TYR A 99 4.92 12.08 -7.03
CA TYR A 99 4.57 13.08 -6.04
C TYR A 99 5.22 12.75 -4.69
N HIS A 100 6.11 13.58 -4.21
CA HIS A 100 6.87 13.33 -2.98
C HIS A 100 6.21 13.88 -1.71
N SER A 101 5.16 14.69 -1.84
CA SER A 101 4.39 15.21 -0.72
C SER A 101 2.92 15.42 -1.10
N PHE A 102 2.09 15.65 -0.08
CA PHE A 102 0.67 15.95 -0.30
C PHE A 102 0.50 17.29 -1.05
N GLU A 103 1.33 18.28 -0.71
CA GLU A 103 1.34 19.61 -1.30
C GLU A 103 1.67 19.53 -2.79
N GLU A 104 2.66 18.71 -3.17
CA GLU A 104 2.99 18.52 -4.59
C GLU A 104 1.82 17.92 -5.37
N LEU A 105 1.11 16.96 -4.76
CA LEU A 105 -0.07 16.31 -5.34
C LEU A 105 -1.25 17.28 -5.44
N GLN A 106 -1.43 18.14 -4.45
CA GLN A 106 -2.46 19.18 -4.45
C GLN A 106 -2.18 20.27 -5.49
N SER A 107 -0.92 20.62 -5.73
CA SER A 107 -0.56 21.60 -6.77
C SER A 107 -0.64 21.06 -8.20
N HIS A 108 -0.61 19.73 -8.39
CA HIS A 108 -0.57 19.10 -9.70
C HIS A 108 -1.46 17.85 -9.76
N ILE A 109 -2.76 18.04 -9.49
CA ILE A 109 -3.73 16.95 -9.41
C ILE A 109 -3.76 16.18 -10.75
N PRO A 110 -3.60 14.84 -10.74
CA PRO A 110 -3.70 14.05 -11.96
C PRO A 110 -5.17 14.00 -12.43
N GLU A 111 -5.44 14.49 -13.64
CA GLU A 111 -6.80 14.52 -14.20
C GLU A 111 -7.39 13.12 -14.42
N ALA A 112 -8.60 12.91 -13.91
CA ALA A 112 -9.40 11.71 -14.11
C ALA A 112 -10.90 12.00 -14.01
N ASP A 113 -11.70 11.11 -14.61
CA ASP A 113 -13.15 11.13 -14.46
C ASP A 113 -13.58 10.77 -13.04
N ILE A 114 -12.86 9.84 -12.39
CA ILE A 114 -13.13 9.35 -11.03
C ILE A 114 -11.84 9.00 -10.28
N TYR A 115 -11.86 9.16 -8.96
CA TYR A 115 -10.73 8.88 -8.07
C TYR A 115 -11.06 7.74 -7.12
N CYS A 116 -10.09 6.86 -6.90
CA CYS A 116 -10.24 5.67 -6.07
C CYS A 116 -9.14 5.59 -5.02
N THR A 117 -9.53 5.44 -3.75
CA THR A 117 -8.64 4.89 -2.73
C THR A 117 -8.71 3.36 -2.84
N GLY A 118 -7.58 2.76 -3.18
CA GLY A 118 -7.45 1.32 -3.33
C GLY A 118 -7.40 0.56 -2.00
N SER A 119 -7.20 -0.74 -2.12
CA SER A 119 -7.00 -1.63 -0.97
C SER A 119 -5.62 -1.44 -0.31
N ASP A 120 -5.25 -2.36 0.56
CA ASP A 120 -4.19 -2.24 1.56
C ASP A 120 -4.55 -1.32 2.75
N GLN A 121 -3.67 -1.23 3.76
CA GLN A 121 -3.84 -0.48 5.01
C GLN A 121 -3.69 1.05 4.81
N VAL A 122 -4.35 1.58 3.78
CA VAL A 122 -4.29 2.98 3.35
C VAL A 122 -4.78 3.96 4.41
N TRP A 123 -5.67 3.55 5.31
CA TRP A 123 -6.19 4.39 6.39
C TRP A 123 -5.60 4.05 7.78
N ASN A 124 -4.51 3.28 7.81
CA ASN A 124 -3.84 2.97 9.06
C ASN A 124 -2.84 4.08 9.45
N SER A 125 -3.27 5.01 10.30
CA SER A 125 -2.41 6.10 10.78
C SER A 125 -1.17 5.64 11.54
N GLY A 126 -1.20 4.47 12.21
CA GLY A 126 -0.05 3.93 12.94
C GLY A 126 1.07 3.50 11.98
N TRP A 127 0.72 2.76 10.93
CA TRP A 127 1.66 2.39 9.86
C TRP A 127 2.04 3.59 9.00
N ASN A 128 1.10 4.54 8.83
CA ASN A 128 1.32 5.74 8.05
C ASN A 128 2.02 6.87 8.80
N GLU A 129 2.20 6.72 10.11
CA GLU A 129 2.77 7.71 11.04
C GLU A 129 1.96 9.02 11.15
N LYS A 130 0.83 9.12 10.43
CA LYS A 130 -0.11 10.25 10.37
C LYS A 130 -1.41 9.81 9.70
N ILE A 131 -2.46 10.62 9.81
CA ILE A 131 -3.58 10.57 8.86
C ILE A 131 -3.05 11.09 7.52
N ASP A 132 -2.81 10.18 6.59
CA ASP A 132 -2.20 10.49 5.31
C ASP A 132 -3.27 11.01 4.33
N LYS A 133 -3.46 12.32 4.32
CA LYS A 133 -4.47 13.05 3.54
C LYS A 133 -4.49 12.72 2.04
N ALA A 134 -3.34 12.35 1.47
CA ALA A 134 -3.28 11.87 0.09
C ALA A 134 -4.09 10.58 -0.07
N LEU A 135 -3.93 9.62 0.84
CA LEU A 135 -4.64 8.33 0.82
C LEU A 135 -6.15 8.46 1.11
N PHE A 136 -6.58 9.62 1.59
CA PHE A 136 -8.00 10.00 1.71
C PHE A 136 -8.50 10.84 0.53
N LEU A 137 -7.71 11.04 -0.53
CA LEU A 137 -8.07 11.85 -1.70
C LEU A 137 -8.43 13.29 -1.30
N GLU A 138 -7.80 13.85 -0.26
CA GLU A 138 -8.12 15.22 0.18
C GLU A 138 -7.85 16.25 -0.92
N PHE A 139 -6.80 16.04 -1.71
CA PHE A 139 -6.39 16.89 -2.84
C PHE A 139 -7.41 16.96 -3.99
N VAL A 140 -8.36 16.02 -4.06
CA VAL A 140 -9.37 16.01 -5.13
C VAL A 140 -10.37 17.14 -4.93
N ALA A 141 -10.57 17.95 -5.97
CA ALA A 141 -11.49 19.07 -5.99
C ALA A 141 -12.93 18.65 -5.65
N LYS A 142 -13.65 19.55 -4.97
CA LYS A 142 -15.05 19.31 -4.58
C LYS A 142 -15.91 19.06 -5.84
N GLY A 143 -16.75 18.02 -5.78
CA GLY A 143 -17.66 17.64 -6.86
C GLY A 143 -17.10 16.59 -7.84
N LYS A 144 -15.81 16.29 -7.82
CA LYS A 144 -15.27 15.13 -8.54
C LYS A 144 -15.61 13.85 -7.78
N PRO A 145 -16.03 12.77 -8.46
CA PRO A 145 -16.44 11.54 -7.79
C PRO A 145 -15.23 10.82 -7.18
N CYS A 146 -15.37 10.43 -5.90
CA CYS A 146 -14.40 9.65 -5.15
C CYS A 146 -15.07 8.39 -4.60
N PHE A 147 -14.37 7.26 -4.59
CA PHE A 147 -14.82 6.05 -3.89
C PHE A 147 -13.64 5.28 -3.30
N ALA A 148 -13.91 4.38 -2.35
CA ALA A 148 -12.91 3.51 -1.76
C ALA A 148 -13.25 2.05 -2.08
N TYR A 149 -12.26 1.32 -2.60
CA TYR A 149 -12.40 -0.10 -2.87
C TYR A 149 -11.52 -0.94 -1.95
N ALA A 150 -12.15 -1.78 -1.13
CA ALA A 150 -11.48 -2.71 -0.23
C ALA A 150 -10.42 -2.05 0.67
N ALA A 151 -10.60 -0.78 1.03
CA ALA A 151 -9.69 -0.02 1.86
C ALA A 151 -9.62 -0.61 3.27
N SER A 152 -8.47 -0.49 3.93
CA SER A 152 -8.24 -1.10 5.24
C SER A 152 -7.72 -0.10 6.25
N PHE A 153 -8.30 -0.15 7.45
CA PHE A 153 -7.78 0.55 8.62
C PHE A 153 -6.68 -0.25 9.29
N GLY A 154 -6.66 -1.57 9.13
CA GLY A 154 -5.65 -2.44 9.72
C GLY A 154 -5.67 -2.49 11.25
N LYS A 155 -6.80 -2.09 11.86
CA LYS A 155 -7.05 -2.06 13.30
C LYS A 155 -8.54 -2.24 13.57
N GLN A 156 -8.88 -2.60 14.80
CA GLN A 156 -10.27 -2.87 15.21
C GLN A 156 -11.06 -1.61 15.54
N LYS A 157 -10.37 -0.53 15.94
CA LYS A 157 -10.95 0.77 16.27
C LYS A 157 -9.98 1.89 15.92
N LEU A 158 -10.50 3.08 15.66
CA LEU A 158 -9.70 4.30 15.60
C LEU A 158 -9.34 4.75 17.01
N ASP A 159 -8.20 5.44 17.15
CA ASP A 159 -7.90 6.21 18.35
C ASP A 159 -8.73 7.49 18.34
N ASP A 160 -9.08 8.00 19.53
CA ASP A 160 -10.01 9.14 19.67
C ASP A 160 -9.56 10.40 18.90
N TRP A 161 -8.25 10.62 18.82
CA TRP A 161 -7.66 11.76 18.11
C TRP A 161 -7.88 11.71 16.60
N GLU A 162 -8.11 10.52 16.03
CA GLU A 162 -8.24 10.34 14.58
C GLU A 162 -9.66 10.50 14.07
N ILE A 163 -10.64 10.29 14.96
CA ILE A 163 -12.06 10.19 14.62
C ILE A 163 -12.55 11.44 13.87
N PRO A 164 -12.33 12.68 14.38
CA PRO A 164 -12.91 13.87 13.76
C PRO A 164 -12.36 14.11 12.34
N GLU A 165 -11.05 13.96 12.16
CA GLU A 165 -10.39 14.20 10.87
C GLU A 165 -10.74 13.09 9.87
N THR A 166 -10.69 11.82 10.28
CA THR A 166 -11.07 10.69 9.43
C THR A 166 -12.52 10.80 8.97
N GLN A 167 -13.43 11.14 9.89
CA GLN A 167 -14.84 11.35 9.55
C GLN A 167 -15.00 12.48 8.54
N ASN A 168 -14.30 13.61 8.72
CA ASN A 168 -14.37 14.72 7.78
C ASN A 168 -13.86 14.35 6.38
N LEU A 169 -12.73 13.64 6.31
CA LEU A 169 -12.10 13.23 5.06
C LEU A 169 -12.96 12.25 4.24
N LEU A 170 -13.74 11.39 4.90
CA LEU A 170 -14.57 10.38 4.25
C LEU A 170 -15.90 10.93 3.71
N LYS A 171 -16.36 12.11 4.14
CA LYS A 171 -17.64 12.72 3.69
C LYS A 171 -17.77 12.89 2.18
N LYS A 172 -16.65 13.04 1.46
CA LYS A 172 -16.64 13.25 0.01
C LYS A 172 -16.85 11.96 -0.81
N TYR A 173 -16.78 10.79 -0.18
CA TYR A 173 -16.82 9.52 -0.87
C TYR A 173 -18.26 9.17 -1.23
N LEU A 174 -18.47 8.82 -2.51
CA LEU A 174 -19.76 8.34 -3.01
C LEU A 174 -20.05 6.90 -2.58
N ALA A 175 -19.00 6.10 -2.42
CA ALA A 175 -19.10 4.72 -1.99
C ALA A 175 -17.85 4.31 -1.21
N LEU A 176 -18.05 3.49 -0.19
CA LEU A 176 -17.01 2.99 0.69
C LEU A 176 -17.12 1.46 0.78
N SER A 177 -15.97 0.80 0.74
CA SER A 177 -15.89 -0.63 1.01
C SER A 177 -14.59 -0.98 1.70
N CYS A 178 -14.65 -2.00 2.56
CA CYS A 178 -13.52 -2.49 3.33
C CYS A 178 -13.31 -3.99 3.11
N ARG A 179 -12.06 -4.45 3.19
CA ARG A 179 -11.72 -5.88 3.05
C ARG A 179 -11.90 -6.68 4.34
N GLU A 180 -11.94 -5.99 5.47
CA GLU A 180 -12.17 -6.55 6.80
C GLU A 180 -13.47 -6.05 7.42
N SER A 181 -14.16 -6.93 8.16
CA SER A 181 -15.40 -6.59 8.88
C SER A 181 -15.18 -5.49 9.93
N ALA A 182 -14.01 -5.45 10.57
CA ALA A 182 -13.64 -4.39 11.50
C ALA A 182 -13.62 -2.99 10.85
N GLY A 183 -13.22 -2.90 9.57
CA GLY A 183 -13.22 -1.63 8.84
C GLY A 183 -14.65 -1.16 8.52
N VAL A 184 -15.54 -2.09 8.19
CA VAL A 184 -16.97 -1.81 8.02
C VAL A 184 -17.59 -1.30 9.33
N GLU A 185 -17.24 -1.92 10.46
CA GLU A 185 -17.72 -1.49 11.78
C GLU A 185 -17.17 -0.10 12.16
N ILE A 186 -15.91 0.20 11.84
CA ILE A 186 -15.35 1.56 12.00
C ILE A 186 -16.16 2.58 11.19
N LEU A 187 -16.40 2.31 9.90
CA LEU A 187 -17.16 3.23 9.04
C LEU A 187 -18.59 3.44 9.54
N LYS A 188 -19.24 2.38 9.99
CA LYS A 188 -20.57 2.44 10.60
C LYS A 188 -20.58 3.34 11.84
N ASN A 189 -19.60 3.19 12.73
CA ASN A 189 -19.48 4.03 13.93
C ASN A 189 -19.17 5.50 13.61
N LEU A 190 -18.56 5.77 12.46
CA LEU A 190 -18.36 7.13 11.93
C LEU A 190 -19.60 7.68 11.20
N GLY A 191 -20.69 6.91 11.08
CA GLY A 191 -21.93 7.30 10.42
C GLY A 191 -21.95 7.10 8.91
N PHE A 192 -21.09 6.21 8.38
CA PHE A 192 -21.05 5.89 6.95
C PHE A 192 -21.55 4.47 6.67
N GLU A 193 -22.31 4.32 5.58
CA GLU A 193 -22.59 3.02 5.00
C GLU A 193 -21.38 2.51 4.21
N SER A 194 -21.11 1.21 4.30
CA SER A 194 -20.02 0.59 3.56
C SER A 194 -20.27 -0.89 3.33
N GLN A 195 -19.59 -1.45 2.32
CA GLN A 195 -19.67 -2.88 2.00
C GLN A 195 -18.44 -3.64 2.49
N HIS A 196 -18.67 -4.84 3.02
CA HIS A 196 -17.59 -5.81 3.23
C HIS A 196 -17.34 -6.55 1.92
N VAL A 197 -16.16 -6.35 1.33
CA VAL A 197 -15.77 -6.94 0.05
C VAL A 197 -14.50 -7.78 0.18
N LEU A 198 -14.18 -8.57 -0.83
CA LEU A 198 -12.91 -9.28 -0.88
C LEU A 198 -11.74 -8.32 -1.15
N ASP A 199 -10.57 -8.66 -0.62
CA ASP A 199 -9.31 -8.04 -1.08
C ASP A 199 -9.12 -8.34 -2.58
N PRO A 200 -8.67 -7.36 -3.40
CA PRO A 200 -8.52 -7.54 -4.84
C PRO A 200 -7.59 -8.70 -5.21
N THR A 201 -6.63 -9.07 -4.35
CA THR A 201 -5.75 -10.22 -4.59
C THR A 201 -6.51 -11.55 -4.66
N LEU A 202 -7.67 -11.63 -3.99
CA LEU A 202 -8.54 -12.81 -3.99
C LEU A 202 -9.53 -12.83 -5.17
N LEU A 203 -9.69 -11.71 -5.89
CA LEU A 203 -10.51 -11.66 -7.10
C LEU A 203 -9.77 -12.15 -8.34
N LEU A 204 -8.44 -12.11 -8.34
CA LEU A 204 -7.64 -12.69 -9.41
C LEU A 204 -7.53 -14.21 -9.24
N ASN A 205 -7.99 -14.95 -10.25
CA ASN A 205 -7.81 -16.39 -10.32
C ASN A 205 -6.35 -16.82 -10.60
N GLY A 206 -6.08 -18.12 -10.49
CA GLY A 206 -4.74 -18.68 -10.70
C GLY A 206 -4.16 -18.43 -12.11
N GLU A 207 -5.00 -18.39 -13.15
CA GLU A 207 -4.54 -18.11 -14.51
C GLU A 207 -4.05 -16.67 -14.66
N ASN A 208 -4.67 -15.71 -13.97
CA ASN A 208 -4.18 -14.33 -13.93
C ASN A 208 -2.81 -14.26 -13.25
N TRP A 209 -2.62 -14.95 -12.13
CA TRP A 209 -1.35 -14.96 -11.40
C TRP A 209 -0.23 -15.70 -12.16
N LYS A 210 -0.54 -16.77 -12.89
CA LYS A 210 0.43 -17.49 -13.72
C LYS A 210 1.12 -16.59 -14.75
N LYS A 211 0.45 -15.53 -15.24
CA LYS A 211 1.03 -14.55 -16.17
C LYS A 211 2.20 -13.76 -15.55
N LEU A 212 2.22 -13.60 -14.23
CA LEU A 212 3.30 -12.95 -13.49
C LEU A 212 4.37 -13.94 -12.99
N ALA A 213 4.06 -15.24 -12.95
CA ALA A 213 4.92 -16.23 -12.35
C ALA A 213 6.20 -16.44 -13.17
N SER A 214 7.34 -16.52 -12.47
CA SER A 214 8.61 -16.86 -13.11
C SER A 214 8.67 -18.34 -13.46
N LYS A 215 9.15 -18.64 -14.67
CA LYS A 215 9.47 -20.01 -15.11
C LYS A 215 10.77 -20.58 -14.52
N LYS A 216 11.47 -19.85 -13.64
CA LYS A 216 12.78 -20.24 -13.08
C LYS A 216 12.80 -21.63 -12.43
N PHE A 217 11.68 -22.01 -11.81
CA PHE A 217 11.50 -23.28 -11.10
C PHE A 217 10.58 -24.26 -11.84
N GLU A 218 10.22 -23.96 -13.10
CA GLU A 218 9.45 -24.88 -13.93
C GLU A 218 10.22 -26.21 -14.07
N ASN A 219 9.53 -27.32 -13.87
CA ASN A 219 10.09 -28.68 -13.87
C ASN A 219 11.21 -28.95 -12.86
N LYS A 220 11.34 -28.14 -11.80
CA LYS A 220 12.30 -28.36 -10.71
C LYS A 220 11.57 -28.76 -9.43
N LYS A 221 12.11 -29.76 -8.70
CA LYS A 221 11.65 -30.04 -7.34
C LYS A 221 12.12 -28.91 -6.42
N TYR A 222 11.21 -28.29 -5.68
CA TYR A 222 11.53 -27.27 -4.68
C TYR A 222 10.57 -27.36 -3.49
N VAL A 223 11.00 -26.84 -2.35
CA VAL A 223 10.14 -26.59 -1.19
C VAL A 223 9.98 -25.08 -1.06
N PHE A 224 8.74 -24.59 -1.07
CA PHE A 224 8.46 -23.19 -0.79
C PHE A 224 8.27 -22.99 0.72
N VAL A 225 9.03 -22.06 1.29
CA VAL A 225 8.94 -21.72 2.71
C VAL A 225 8.48 -20.27 2.82
N TYR A 226 7.29 -20.07 3.38
CA TYR A 226 6.75 -18.75 3.70
C TYR A 226 6.73 -18.55 5.22
N ASN A 227 7.52 -17.59 5.71
CA ASN A 227 7.72 -17.38 7.14
C ASN A 227 7.43 -15.92 7.53
N LEU A 228 6.17 -15.65 7.91
CA LEU A 228 5.69 -14.33 8.32
C LEU A 228 6.27 -13.87 9.66
N ASN A 229 6.40 -14.79 10.61
CA ASN A 229 6.89 -14.52 11.96
C ASN A 229 8.12 -15.38 12.17
N ARG A 230 9.33 -14.80 12.07
CA ARG A 230 10.65 -15.47 12.22
C ARG A 230 10.77 -16.29 13.52
N LYS A 231 10.01 -17.38 13.65
CA LYS A 231 10.15 -18.38 14.70
C LYS A 231 11.35 -19.21 14.28
N LYS A 232 12.43 -19.10 15.06
CA LYS A 232 13.73 -19.75 14.81
C LYS A 232 13.64 -21.25 14.54
N LYS A 233 12.57 -21.93 14.96
CA LYS A 233 12.40 -23.39 14.82
C LYS A 233 12.31 -23.91 13.38
N LEU A 234 11.83 -23.12 12.41
CA LEU A 234 11.60 -23.59 11.04
C LEU A 234 12.86 -23.68 10.16
N MET A 235 14.00 -23.14 10.61
CA MET A 235 15.25 -23.11 9.82
C MET A 235 16.33 -24.07 10.36
N LYS A 236 15.99 -24.96 11.29
CA LYS A 236 16.89 -26.08 11.61
C LYS A 236 16.67 -27.15 10.53
N PRO A 237 17.69 -27.57 9.77
CA PRO A 237 17.58 -28.79 8.98
C PRO A 237 17.20 -29.90 9.97
N GLN A 238 16.02 -30.49 9.77
CA GLN A 238 15.75 -31.77 10.40
C GLN A 238 16.70 -32.74 9.72
N ASN A 239 17.64 -33.29 10.49
CA ASN A 239 18.41 -34.43 10.04
C ASN A 239 17.38 -35.53 9.75
N PHE A 240 17.21 -35.85 8.47
CA PHE A 240 16.53 -37.07 8.03
C PHE A 240 17.49 -38.25 8.19
#